data_AF-A0A3D2EJL5-F1
#
_entry.id   AF-A0A3D2EJL5-F1
#
_cell.length_a   1.000
_cell.length_b   1.000
_cell.length_c   1.000
_cell.angle_alpha   90.00
_cell.angle_beta   90.00
_cell.angle_gamma   90.00
#
_symmetry.space_group_name_H-M   'P 1'
#
loop_
_entity.id
_entity.type
_entity.pdbx_description
1 polymer ?
#
loop_
_entity_poly.entity_id
_entity_poly.type
_entity_poly.pdbx_seq_one_letter_code
_entity_poly.pdbx_strand_id
1 'polypeptide(L)'
;MDFYGKSGFRQASEYGIRYHGLPEGEDASFFLCRELIPGYFKGITGEYATPEGYLVDEQEAEEFDKQFPYKEKKKLTGQIFGI
;
A
#
# COMPACT_ATOMS: atom_id res chain seq x y z
N MET A 1 9.44 -10.73 -13.50
CA MET A 1 8.62 -11.09 -12.30
C MET A 1 9.55 -11.67 -11.21
N ASP A 2 10.71 -11.04 -11.02
CA ASP A 2 11.93 -11.83 -10.72
C ASP A 2 12.30 -11.85 -9.23
N PHE A 3 11.64 -11.01 -8.43
CA PHE A 3 11.83 -10.91 -6.99
C PHE A 3 10.73 -11.69 -6.23
N TYR A 4 9.49 -11.18 -6.26
CA TYR A 4 8.38 -11.79 -5.51
C TYR A 4 7.88 -13.11 -6.10
N GLY A 5 8.05 -13.34 -7.41
CA GLY A 5 7.72 -14.61 -8.05
C GLY A 5 8.48 -15.80 -7.44
N LYS A 6 9.75 -15.60 -7.05
CA LYS A 6 10.56 -16.62 -6.35
C LYS A 6 10.00 -17.00 -4.98
N SER A 7 9.20 -16.13 -4.38
CA SER A 7 8.54 -16.34 -3.09
C SER A 7 7.11 -16.88 -3.23
N GLY A 8 6.71 -17.31 -4.43
CA GLY A 8 5.38 -17.89 -4.69
C GLY A 8 4.26 -16.88 -4.90
N PHE A 9 4.59 -15.59 -5.08
CA PHE A 9 3.60 -14.58 -5.47
C PHE A 9 3.32 -14.64 -6.97
N ARG A 10 2.08 -14.35 -7.33
CA ARG A 10 1.55 -14.30 -8.69
C ARG A 10 0.75 -13.03 -8.89
N GLN A 11 0.52 -12.62 -10.14
CA GLN A 11 -0.35 -11.47 -10.39
C GLN A 11 -1.78 -11.78 -9.94
N ALA A 12 -2.40 -10.87 -9.21
CA ALA A 12 -3.76 -11.07 -8.70
C ALA A 12 -4.80 -11.21 -9.82
N SER A 13 -4.52 -10.61 -10.99
CA SER A 13 -5.33 -10.77 -12.20
C SER A 13 -5.40 -12.21 -12.70
N GLU A 14 -4.39 -13.06 -12.45
CA GLU A 14 -4.42 -14.50 -12.77
C GLU A 14 -5.58 -15.22 -12.04
N TYR A 15 -6.02 -14.69 -10.90
CA TYR A 15 -7.13 -15.22 -10.10
C TYR A 15 -8.45 -14.42 -10.30
N GLY A 16 -8.47 -13.44 -11.21
CA GLY A 16 -9.64 -12.57 -11.39
C GLY A 16 -9.85 -11.59 -10.22
N ILE A 17 -8.79 -11.25 -9.49
CA ILE A 17 -8.81 -10.29 -8.39
C ILE A 17 -8.17 -8.98 -8.88
N ARG A 18 -8.89 -7.87 -8.73
CA ARG A 18 -8.47 -6.52 -9.14
C ARG A 18 -8.12 -5.66 -7.94
N TYR A 19 -7.23 -4.69 -8.15
CA TYR A 19 -6.92 -3.68 -7.14
C TYR A 19 -7.99 -2.59 -7.13
N HIS A 20 -8.46 -2.19 -5.95
CA HIS A 20 -9.42 -1.11 -5.82
C HIS A 20 -8.89 0.22 -6.36
N GLY A 21 -9.72 0.92 -7.13
CA GLY A 21 -9.38 2.23 -7.70
C GLY A 21 -8.47 2.20 -8.93
N LEU A 22 -8.05 1.01 -9.40
CA LEU A 22 -7.34 0.87 -10.67
C LEU A 22 -8.34 0.63 -11.82
N PRO A 23 -8.39 1.51 -12.84
CA PRO A 23 -9.27 1.32 -13.99
C PRO A 23 -9.00 0.03 -14.75
N GLU A 24 -10.03 -0.47 -15.44
CA GLU A 24 -9.89 -1.65 -16.30
C GLU A 24 -8.97 -1.36 -17.49
N GLY A 25 -8.04 -2.27 -17.77
CA GLY A 25 -7.06 -2.13 -18.85
C GLY A 25 -5.75 -1.44 -18.45
N GLU A 26 -5.67 -0.85 -17.25
CA GLU A 26 -4.42 -0.31 -16.70
C GLU A 26 -3.47 -1.42 -16.24
N ASP A 27 -2.18 -1.10 -16.16
CA ASP A 27 -1.17 -2.06 -15.72
C ASP A 27 -1.31 -2.36 -14.22
N ALA A 28 -1.79 -3.57 -13.91
CA ALA A 28 -1.91 -4.11 -12.56
C ALA A 28 -0.73 -5.00 -12.16
N SER A 29 0.40 -4.98 -12.89
CA SER A 29 1.53 -5.90 -12.67
C SER A 29 2.17 -5.81 -11.29
N PHE A 30 1.96 -4.70 -10.58
CA PHE A 30 2.42 -4.49 -9.20
C PHE A 30 1.56 -5.22 -8.15
N PHE A 31 0.30 -5.55 -8.47
CA PHE A 31 -0.64 -6.14 -7.51
C PHE A 31 -0.54 -7.66 -7.53
N LEU A 32 0.09 -8.20 -6.50
CA LEU A 32 0.42 -9.61 -6.38
C LEU A 32 -0.34 -10.26 -5.23
N CYS A 33 -0.64 -11.56 -5.37
CA CYS A 33 -1.21 -12.37 -4.30
C CYS A 33 -0.51 -13.72 -4.20
N ARG A 34 -0.66 -14.35 -3.04
CA ARG A 34 -0.16 -15.70 -2.77
C ARG A 34 -1.18 -16.43 -1.91
N GLU A 35 -1.56 -17.63 -2.33
CA GLU A 35 -2.34 -18.52 -1.48
C GLU A 35 -1.51 -18.99 -0.27
N LEU A 36 -2.03 -18.79 0.93
CA LEU A 36 -1.46 -19.36 2.16
C LEU A 36 -1.95 -20.79 2.40
N ILE A 37 -3.21 -21.06 2.02
CA ILE A 37 -3.83 -22.38 2.03
C ILE A 37 -4.13 -22.73 0.57
N PRO A 38 -3.71 -23.91 0.07
CA PRO A 38 -3.94 -24.29 -1.32
C PRO A 38 -5.43 -24.26 -1.70
N GLY A 39 -5.74 -23.60 -2.82
CA GLY A 39 -7.11 -23.48 -3.32
C GLY A 39 -7.98 -22.48 -2.56
N TYR A 40 -7.40 -21.64 -1.70
CA TYR A 40 -8.12 -20.58 -1.00
C TYR A 40 -8.80 -19.61 -1.96
N PHE A 41 -8.20 -19.28 -3.10
CA PHE A 41 -8.81 -18.38 -4.09
C PHE A 41 -9.81 -19.08 -5.02
N LYS A 42 -10.07 -20.38 -4.85
CA LYS A 42 -11.00 -21.09 -5.70
C LYS A 42 -12.41 -20.52 -5.56
N GLY A 43 -12.89 -19.88 -6.62
CA GLY A 43 -14.21 -19.23 -6.66
C GLY A 43 -14.25 -17.82 -6.05
N ILE A 44 -13.10 -17.28 -5.62
CA ILE A 44 -12.99 -15.90 -5.16
C ILE A 44 -12.52 -15.04 -6.34
N THR A 45 -13.34 -14.07 -6.73
CA THR A 45 -13.02 -13.07 -7.76
C THR A 45 -13.57 -11.71 -7.32
N GLY A 46 -13.18 -10.64 -8.00
CA GLY A 46 -13.71 -9.31 -7.77
C GLY A 46 -12.62 -8.30 -7.44
N GLU A 47 -12.93 -7.38 -6.54
CA GLU A 47 -12.06 -6.26 -6.21
C GLU A 47 -11.58 -6.35 -4.77
N TYR A 48 -10.27 -6.21 -4.57
CA TYR A 48 -9.66 -6.10 -3.25
C TYR A 48 -9.59 -4.62 -2.86
N ALA A 49 -10.36 -4.24 -1.84
CA ALA A 49 -10.24 -2.97 -1.16
C ALA A 49 -9.42 -3.14 0.13
N THR A 50 -8.56 -2.18 0.43
CA THR A 50 -7.86 -2.12 1.71
C THR A 50 -8.85 -1.95 2.86
N PRO A 51 -8.56 -2.47 4.06
CA PRO A 51 -9.40 -2.23 5.24
C PRO A 51 -9.63 -0.74 5.48
N GLU A 52 -10.84 -0.37 5.91
CA GLU A 52 -11.19 1.04 6.18
C GLU A 52 -10.26 1.69 7.21
N GLY A 53 -9.77 0.93 8.19
CA GLY A 53 -8.83 1.44 9.20
C GLY A 53 -7.44 1.83 8.66
N TYR A 54 -7.15 1.59 7.38
CA TYR A 54 -5.94 2.11 6.73
C TYR A 54 -6.18 3.45 6.05
N LEU A 55 -7.44 3.84 5.89
CA LEU A 55 -7.83 5.14 5.37
C LEU A 55 -7.84 6.13 6.54
N VAL A 56 -7.26 7.30 6.30
CA VAL A 56 -7.26 8.41 7.23
C VAL A 56 -8.11 9.50 6.60
N ASP A 57 -8.98 10.13 7.39
CA ASP A 57 -9.69 11.31 6.95
C ASP A 57 -8.69 12.46 6.77
N GLU A 58 -8.55 12.96 5.55
CA GLU A 58 -7.58 14.01 5.23
C GLU A 58 -7.84 15.30 6.00
N GLN A 59 -9.11 15.64 6.26
CA GLN A 59 -9.46 16.85 7.01
C GLN A 59 -9.13 16.67 8.49
N GLU A 60 -9.44 15.51 9.07
CA GLU A 60 -9.07 15.20 10.46
C GLU A 60 -7.55 15.19 10.64
N ALA A 61 -6.81 14.59 9.70
CA ALA A 61 -5.35 14.59 9.72
C ALA A 61 -4.77 16.02 9.62
N GLU A 62 -5.34 16.86 8.76
CA GLU A 62 -4.90 18.26 8.64
C GLU A 62 -5.21 19.07 9.91
N GLU A 63 -6.40 18.89 10.51
CA GLU A 63 -6.77 19.54 11.77
C GLU A 63 -5.91 19.06 12.94
N PHE A 64 -5.55 17.77 12.97
CA PHE A 64 -4.58 17.24 13.93
C PHE A 64 -3.19 17.84 13.72
N ASP A 65 -2.73 17.96 12.47
CA ASP A 65 -1.42 18.53 12.14
C ASP A 65 -1.30 20.00 12.56
N LYS A 66 -2.39 20.77 12.51
CA LYS A 66 -2.46 22.16 13.00
C LYS A 66 -2.22 22.29 14.51
N GLN A 67 -2.39 21.20 15.28
CA GLN A 67 -2.15 21.20 16.72
C GLN A 67 -0.66 21.12 17.07
N PHE A 68 0.21 20.72 16.13
CA PHE A 68 1.65 20.69 16.41
C PHE A 68 2.20 22.11 16.59
N PRO A 69 3.10 22.33 17.57
CA PRO A 69 3.79 23.59 17.69
C PRO A 69 4.66 23.85 16.45
N TYR A 70 4.98 25.13 16.22
CA TYR A 70 5.86 25.53 15.12
C TYR A 70 7.18 24.75 15.15
N LYS A 71 7.57 24.18 14.01
CA LYS A 71 8.82 23.42 13.87
C LYS A 71 10.01 24.37 13.83
N GLU A 72 10.76 24.42 14.92
CA GLU A 72 12.04 25.14 14.98
C GLU A 72 13.16 24.34 14.32
N LYS A 73 13.85 24.95 13.35
CA LYS A 73 15.05 24.36 12.74
C LYS A 73 16.20 24.38 13.75
N LYS A 74 16.55 23.23 14.30
CA LYS A 74 17.72 23.07 15.19
C LYS A 74 18.95 22.60 14.40
N LYS A 75 20.14 23.07 14.80
CA LYS A 75 21.43 22.46 14.45
C LYS A 75 21.92 21.70 15.66
N LEU A 76 22.00 20.38 15.57
CA LEU A 76 22.45 19.51 16.66
C LEU A 76 23.85 18.97 16.40
N THR A 77 24.63 18.80 17.46
CA THR A 77 25.96 18.19 17.40
C THR A 77 25.81 16.75 16.87
N GLY A 78 26.40 16.44 15.71
CA GLY A 78 26.28 15.14 15.04
C GLY A 78 25.35 15.10 13.81
N GLN A 79 24.71 16.22 13.44
CA GLN A 79 23.92 16.30 12.21
C GLN A 79 24.83 16.36 10.97
N ILE A 80 24.65 15.44 10.02
CA ILE A 80 25.57 15.14 8.91
C ILE A 80 25.83 16.35 7.98
N PHE A 81 24.89 17.31 7.90
CA PHE A 81 24.99 18.50 7.05
C PHE A 81 24.89 19.82 7.85
N GLY A 82 25.32 19.80 9.11
CA GLY A 82 25.14 20.90 10.06
C GLY A 82 26.26 21.95 10.13
N ILE A 83 26.95 22.27 9.02
CA ILE A 83 27.82 23.46 8.92
C ILE A 83 26.98 24.62 8.36
#